data_AF-A0A8J3BU28-F1
#
_entry.id   AF-A0A8J3BU28-F1
#
_cell.length_a   1.000
_cell.length_b   1.000
_cell.length_c   1.000
_cell.angle_alpha   90.00
_cell.angle_beta   90.00
_cell.angle_gamma   90.00
#
_symmetry.space_group_name_H-M   'P 1'
#
loop_
_entity.id
_entity.type
_entity.pdbx_description
1 polymer ?
#
loop_
_entity_poly.entity_id
_entity_poly.type
_entity_poly.pdbx_seq_one_letter_code
_entity_poly.pdbx_strand_id
1 'polypeptide(L)'
;MGERIMIGVAEPGGAFTAEYRQWGEGPEKTVPQLRRQLQEQFGGDAAAMYRREENSEWPLERGNIRASADPNYVFLYLIHVPATAVEVYTPNPLDRRGTTFEWILHSRYRLTASDDDMFALDGETVRCTNCDSVEVDFVTTSPSTTGLGEDTAIRCRNCAATETTTSAFTIGRRPPI
;
A
#
# COMPACT_ATOMS: atom_id res chain seq x y z
N MET A 1 1.33 17.18 12.75
CA MET A 1 1.76 17.63 11.40
C MET A 1 1.52 16.46 10.48
N GLY A 2 0.66 16.59 9.48
CA GLY A 2 0.32 15.48 8.58
C GLY A 2 1.52 15.05 7.74
N GLU A 3 1.62 13.75 7.46
CA GLU A 3 2.62 13.20 6.55
C GLU A 3 2.24 13.56 5.11
N ARG A 4 3.23 13.90 4.29
CA ARG A 4 3.01 14.15 2.87
C ARG A 4 3.00 12.81 2.14
N ILE A 5 1.86 12.46 1.56
CA ILE A 5 1.75 11.24 0.78
C ILE A 5 1.33 11.56 -0.64
N MET A 6 1.57 10.60 -1.53
CA MET A 6 1.00 10.58 -2.86
C MET A 6 0.10 9.37 -2.99
N ILE A 7 -1.09 9.54 -3.56
CA ILE A 7 -1.98 8.44 -3.92
C ILE A 7 -2.23 8.52 -5.41
N GLY A 8 -1.91 7.45 -6.12
CA GLY A 8 -1.95 7.43 -7.57
C GLY A 8 -2.18 6.06 -8.14
N VAL A 9 -1.96 5.96 -9.44
CA VAL A 9 -2.14 4.73 -10.21
C VAL A 9 -0.83 4.34 -10.85
N ALA A 10 -0.53 3.04 -10.76
CA ALA A 10 0.61 2.44 -11.41
C ALA A 10 0.37 2.37 -12.93
N GLU A 11 1.35 2.82 -13.68
CA GLU A 11 1.41 2.73 -15.14
C GLU A 11 2.50 1.74 -15.58
N PRO A 12 2.45 1.23 -16.82
CA PRO A 12 3.45 0.31 -17.34
C PRO A 12 4.89 0.85 -17.22
N GLY A 13 5.84 -0.05 -16.90
CA GLY A 13 7.25 0.32 -16.83
C GLY A 13 7.66 1.07 -15.56
N GLY A 14 6.80 1.07 -14.52
CA GLY A 14 7.06 1.74 -13.24
C GLY A 14 6.77 3.24 -13.27
N ALA A 15 6.12 3.73 -14.33
CA ALA A 15 5.57 5.06 -14.34
C ALA A 15 4.36 5.14 -13.38
N PHE A 16 4.01 6.35 -12.95
CA PHE A 16 2.80 6.58 -12.18
C PHE A 16 2.26 7.98 -12.42
N THR A 17 0.96 8.12 -12.20
CA THR A 17 0.28 9.41 -12.05
C THR A 17 -0.36 9.42 -10.66
N ALA A 18 -0.01 10.40 -9.82
CA ALA A 18 -0.45 10.45 -8.43
C ALA A 18 -0.87 11.86 -7.98
N GLU A 19 -1.89 11.92 -7.14
CA GLU A 19 -2.34 13.12 -6.46
C GLU A 19 -1.55 13.31 -5.17
N TYR A 20 -1.08 14.55 -4.94
CA TYR A 20 -0.52 14.96 -3.67
C TYR A 20 -1.60 15.08 -2.59
N ARG A 21 -1.35 14.46 -1.43
CA ARG A 21 -2.13 14.70 -0.21
C ARG A 21 -1.24 15.15 0.94
N GLN A 22 -1.53 16.35 1.44
CA GLN A 22 -0.79 16.99 2.52
C GLN A 22 -1.03 16.33 3.91
N TRP A 23 -2.08 15.52 4.03
CA TRP A 23 -2.55 14.93 5.30
C TRP A 23 -2.73 13.42 5.13
N GLY A 24 -1.65 12.74 4.77
CA GLY A 24 -1.61 11.30 4.68
C GLY A 24 -1.37 10.63 6.02
N GLU A 25 -1.81 9.38 6.09
CA GLU A 25 -1.50 8.47 7.19
C GLU A 25 -0.71 7.27 6.64
N GLY A 26 -0.10 6.50 7.53
CA GLY A 26 0.61 5.29 7.17
C GLY A 26 -0.30 4.24 6.51
N PRO A 27 0.31 3.17 5.93
CA PRO A 27 -0.42 2.13 5.21
C PRO A 27 -1.52 1.48 6.05
N GLU A 28 -1.32 1.41 7.36
CA GLU A 28 -2.24 0.85 8.35
C GLU A 28 -3.60 1.56 8.39
N LYS A 29 -3.66 2.84 8.01
CA LYS A 29 -4.92 3.60 7.94
C LYS A 29 -5.37 3.89 6.52
N THR A 30 -4.43 4.27 5.64
CA THR A 30 -4.75 4.66 4.27
C THR A 30 -5.28 3.49 3.45
N VAL A 31 -4.68 2.30 3.56
CA VAL A 31 -5.11 1.14 2.74
C VAL A 31 -6.54 0.69 3.07
N PRO A 32 -6.94 0.58 4.35
CA PRO A 32 -8.34 0.29 4.67
C PRO A 32 -9.32 1.38 4.24
N GLN A 33 -8.93 2.67 4.29
CA GLN A 33 -9.76 3.75 3.73
C GLN A 33 -9.95 3.56 2.21
N LEU A 34 -8.89 3.21 1.47
CA LEU A 34 -8.98 2.90 0.04
C LEU A 34 -9.88 1.70 -0.23
N ARG A 35 -9.82 0.65 0.59
CA ARG A 35 -10.72 -0.52 0.51
C ARG A 35 -12.19 -0.12 0.72
N ARG A 36 -12.45 0.66 1.77
CA ARG A 36 -13.80 1.16 2.07
C ARG A 36 -14.34 2.02 0.94
N GLN A 37 -13.53 2.97 0.47
CA GLN A 37 -13.87 3.84 -0.65
C GLN A 37 -14.17 3.02 -1.91
N LEU A 38 -13.34 2.02 -2.23
CA LEU A 38 -13.57 1.10 -3.35
C LEU A 38 -14.92 0.39 -3.24
N GLN A 39 -15.27 -0.14 -2.06
CA GLN A 39 -16.53 -0.86 -1.87
C GLN A 39 -17.74 0.07 -1.83
N GLU A 40 -17.73 1.07 -0.95
CA GLU A 40 -18.90 1.93 -0.68
C GLU A 40 -19.18 2.91 -1.83
N GLN A 41 -18.14 3.47 -2.46
CA GLN A 41 -18.31 4.52 -3.48
C GLN A 41 -18.23 3.97 -4.90
N PHE A 42 -17.48 2.89 -5.11
CA PHE A 42 -17.22 2.34 -6.44
C PHE A 42 -17.74 0.92 -6.64
N GLY A 43 -18.41 0.32 -5.64
CA GLY A 43 -19.00 -1.02 -5.77
C GLY A 43 -17.99 -2.11 -6.10
N GLY A 44 -16.72 -1.94 -5.70
CA GLY A 44 -15.63 -2.85 -6.04
C GLY A 44 -14.92 -2.57 -7.37
N ASP A 45 -15.33 -1.55 -8.15
CA ASP A 45 -14.71 -1.22 -9.43
C ASP A 45 -13.46 -0.31 -9.24
N ALA A 46 -12.28 -0.92 -9.25
CA ALA A 46 -11.01 -0.19 -9.15
C ALA A 46 -10.73 0.71 -10.36
N ALA A 47 -11.29 0.40 -11.53
CA ALA A 47 -11.16 1.24 -12.71
C ALA A 47 -12.01 2.51 -12.57
N ALA A 48 -13.19 2.43 -11.94
CA ALA A 48 -13.98 3.60 -11.59
C ALA A 48 -13.29 4.49 -10.55
N MET A 49 -12.67 3.87 -9.54
CA MET A 49 -11.86 4.60 -8.55
C MET A 49 -10.69 5.32 -9.21
N TYR A 50 -9.99 4.68 -10.15
CA TYR A 50 -8.93 5.32 -10.94
C TYR A 50 -9.44 6.49 -11.78
N ARG A 51 -10.54 6.31 -12.54
CA ARG A 51 -11.08 7.39 -13.38
C ARG A 51 -11.43 8.64 -12.57
N ARG A 52 -11.80 8.49 -11.29
CA ARG A 52 -11.95 9.63 -10.39
C ARG A 52 -10.61 10.33 -10.14
N GLU A 53 -9.57 9.58 -9.79
CA GLU A 53 -8.23 10.14 -9.53
C GLU A 53 -7.65 10.85 -10.78
N GLU A 54 -7.89 10.31 -11.99
CA GLU A 54 -7.51 10.97 -13.25
C GLU A 54 -8.23 12.31 -13.49
N ASN A 55 -9.46 12.45 -12.96
CA ASN A 55 -10.27 13.66 -13.03
C ASN A 55 -10.16 14.52 -11.76
N SER A 56 -9.12 14.35 -10.95
CA SER A 56 -8.91 15.18 -9.77
C SER A 56 -8.76 16.65 -10.16
N GLU A 57 -9.40 17.53 -9.39
CA GLU A 57 -9.23 18.98 -9.52
C GLU A 57 -7.85 19.44 -9.01
N TRP A 58 -7.11 18.55 -8.33
CA TRP A 58 -5.76 18.81 -7.84
C TRP A 58 -4.69 18.46 -8.89
N PRO A 59 -3.54 19.16 -8.87
CA PRO A 59 -2.45 18.85 -9.77
C PRO A 59 -1.97 17.40 -9.57
N LEU A 60 -2.00 16.62 -10.65
CA LEU A 60 -1.44 15.29 -10.68
C LEU A 60 0.07 15.35 -10.95
N GLU A 61 0.84 14.69 -10.10
CA GLU A 61 2.27 14.46 -10.28
C GLU A 61 2.47 13.22 -11.15
N ARG A 62 3.34 13.34 -12.16
CA ARG A 62 3.76 12.20 -12.99
C ARG A 62 5.20 11.86 -12.68
N GLY A 63 5.47 10.60 -12.44
CA GLY A 63 6.81 10.15 -12.04
C GLY A 63 7.12 8.73 -12.48
N ASN A 64 8.28 8.24 -12.05
CA ASN A 64 8.69 6.86 -12.22
C ASN A 64 9.31 6.36 -10.91
N ILE A 65 8.95 5.16 -10.46
CA ILE A 65 9.48 4.57 -9.22
C ILE A 65 11.01 4.37 -9.26
N ARG A 66 11.62 4.32 -10.45
CA ARG A 66 13.08 4.23 -10.63
C ARG A 66 13.77 5.60 -10.64
N ALA A 67 13.02 6.68 -10.68
CA ALA A 67 13.57 8.03 -10.53
C ALA A 67 13.87 8.29 -9.04
N SER A 68 14.67 9.33 -8.77
CA SER A 68 14.94 9.70 -7.40
C SER A 68 13.66 10.13 -6.70
N ALA A 69 13.41 9.56 -5.52
CA ALA A 69 12.28 9.91 -4.68
C ALA A 69 12.50 11.30 -4.05
N ASP A 70 11.43 12.07 -3.89
CA ASP A 70 11.47 13.31 -3.12
C ASP A 70 11.36 12.97 -1.62
N PRO A 71 12.36 13.34 -0.79
CA PRO A 71 12.35 13.04 0.65
C PRO A 71 11.27 13.77 1.45
N ASN A 72 10.58 14.73 0.84
CA ASN A 72 9.44 15.38 1.46
C ASN A 72 8.24 14.45 1.59
N TYR A 73 8.17 13.38 0.80
CA TYR A 73 7.10 12.39 0.89
C TYR A 73 7.46 11.29 1.89
N VAL A 74 6.46 10.72 2.54
CA VAL A 74 6.63 9.62 3.48
C VAL A 74 6.17 8.30 2.85
N PHE A 75 5.09 8.36 2.06
CA PHE A 75 4.55 7.23 1.33
C PHE A 75 4.05 7.61 -0.07
N LEU A 76 4.20 6.69 -1.01
CA LEU A 76 3.58 6.69 -2.33
C LEU A 76 2.72 5.44 -2.46
N TYR A 77 1.41 5.62 -2.59
CA TYR A 77 0.41 4.57 -2.78
C TYR A 77 0.08 4.46 -4.27
N LEU A 78 0.40 3.33 -4.89
CA LEU A 78 0.14 3.07 -6.30
C LEU A 78 -0.92 1.99 -6.46
N ILE A 79 -2.10 2.38 -6.93
CA ILE A 79 -3.21 1.48 -7.22
C ILE A 79 -2.92 0.77 -8.55
N HIS A 80 -2.93 -0.55 -8.52
CA HIS A 80 -2.86 -1.42 -9.67
C HIS A 80 -4.26 -1.84 -10.07
N VAL A 81 -4.87 -1.11 -11.00
CA VAL A 81 -6.26 -1.31 -11.44
C VAL A 81 -6.54 -2.76 -11.87
N PRO A 82 -5.73 -3.42 -12.73
CA PRO A 82 -6.02 -4.79 -13.16
C PRO A 82 -5.97 -5.79 -12.01
N ALA A 83 -5.12 -5.53 -11.01
CA ALA A 83 -4.95 -6.37 -9.84
C ALA A 83 -5.90 -5.99 -8.69
N THR A 84 -6.68 -4.91 -8.81
CA THR A 84 -7.47 -4.34 -7.70
C THR A 84 -6.68 -4.35 -6.40
N ALA A 85 -5.48 -3.76 -6.46
CA ALA A 85 -4.48 -3.82 -5.41
C ALA A 85 -3.75 -2.48 -5.29
N VAL A 86 -2.98 -2.30 -4.22
CA VAL A 86 -2.14 -1.14 -3.98
C VAL A 86 -0.75 -1.58 -3.53
N GLU A 87 0.27 -1.00 -4.16
CA GLU A 87 1.65 -1.02 -3.68
C GLU A 87 1.92 0.25 -2.90
N VAL A 88 2.64 0.13 -1.80
CA VAL A 88 3.09 1.27 -1.00
C VAL A 88 4.60 1.34 -1.05
N TYR A 89 5.11 2.49 -1.41
CA TYR A 89 6.53 2.81 -1.47
C TYR A 89 6.89 3.85 -0.42
N THR A 90 8.12 3.78 0.08
CA THR A 90 8.69 4.78 0.99
C THR A 90 10.06 5.22 0.45
N PRO A 91 10.44 6.51 0.60
CA PRO A 91 11.76 6.94 0.16
C PRO A 91 12.84 6.42 1.12
N ASN A 92 13.87 5.79 0.56
CA ASN A 92 15.04 5.36 1.30
C ASN A 92 16.28 6.12 0.80
N PRO A 93 17.13 6.67 1.70
CA PRO A 93 18.36 7.34 1.28
C PRO A 93 19.33 6.35 0.63
N LEU A 94 19.73 6.64 -0.60
CA LEU A 94 20.72 5.87 -1.37
C LEU A 94 22.16 6.20 -0.96
N ASP A 95 22.40 7.45 -0.56
CA ASP A 95 23.72 7.95 -0.21
C ASP A 95 23.82 8.31 1.28
N ARG A 96 25.04 8.28 1.82
CA ARG A 96 25.30 8.64 3.24
C ARG A 96 24.98 10.10 3.57
N ARG A 97 24.77 10.95 2.56
CA ARG A 97 24.47 12.37 2.73
C ARG A 97 22.96 12.62 2.80
N GLY A 98 22.13 11.63 2.48
CA GLY A 98 20.69 11.79 2.37
C GLY A 98 20.30 12.78 1.28
N THR A 99 21.06 12.86 0.19
CA THR A 99 20.77 13.79 -0.92
C THR A 99 19.99 13.14 -2.06
N THR A 100 20.14 11.84 -2.22
CA THR A 100 19.42 11.04 -3.21
C THR A 100 18.62 9.97 -2.50
N PHE A 101 17.36 9.82 -2.89
CA PHE A 101 16.46 8.80 -2.36
C PHE A 101 15.99 7.91 -3.50
N GLU A 102 15.75 6.64 -3.21
CA GLU A 102 15.04 5.72 -4.09
C GLU A 102 13.69 5.35 -3.49
N TRP A 103 12.72 5.04 -4.34
CA TRP A 103 11.48 4.43 -3.89
C TRP A 103 11.73 2.96 -3.58
N ILE A 104 11.60 2.57 -2.32
CA ILE A 104 11.63 1.17 -1.91
C ILE A 104 10.20 0.72 -1.64
N LEU A 105 9.89 -0.48 -2.10
CA LEU A 105 8.64 -1.13 -1.78
C LEU A 105 8.55 -1.35 -0.26
N HIS A 106 7.56 -0.72 0.36
CA HIS A 106 7.23 -0.90 1.76
C HIS A 106 6.24 -2.05 1.96
N SER A 107 5.12 -2.07 1.23
CA SER A 107 4.08 -3.09 1.42
C SER A 107 3.15 -3.25 0.21
N ARG A 108 2.45 -4.39 0.11
CA ARG A 108 1.42 -4.66 -0.90
C ARG A 108 0.12 -5.10 -0.28
N TYR A 109 -0.99 -4.67 -0.87
CA TYR A 109 -2.31 -5.01 -0.40
C TYR A 109 -3.28 -5.21 -1.55
N ARG A 110 -4.10 -6.27 -1.49
CA ARG A 110 -5.32 -6.33 -2.30
C ARG A 110 -6.35 -5.34 -1.73
N LEU A 111 -7.07 -4.66 -2.61
CA LEU A 111 -8.17 -3.77 -2.25
C LEU A 111 -9.52 -4.48 -2.20
N THR A 112 -9.61 -5.66 -2.83
CA THR A 112 -10.73 -6.60 -2.61
C THR A 112 -10.59 -7.24 -1.23
N ALA A 113 -10.92 -6.51 -0.17
CA ALA A 113 -11.06 -7.06 1.16
C ALA A 113 -12.36 -7.89 1.24
N SER A 114 -12.28 -9.05 1.88
CA SER A 114 -13.40 -9.92 2.24
C SER A 114 -13.69 -9.82 3.74
N ASP A 115 -14.88 -10.23 4.18
CA ASP A 115 -15.20 -10.37 5.62
C ASP A 115 -14.24 -11.32 6.36
N ASP A 116 -13.51 -12.16 5.60
CA ASP A 116 -12.51 -13.10 6.12
C ASP A 116 -11.08 -12.52 6.14
N ASP A 117 -10.89 -11.22 5.93
CA ASP A 117 -9.57 -10.61 5.99
C ASP A 117 -8.95 -10.80 7.38
N MET A 118 -7.70 -11.24 7.42
CA MET A 118 -7.04 -11.60 8.68
C MET A 118 -6.66 -10.37 9.52
N PHE A 119 -6.70 -9.19 8.90
CA PHE A 119 -6.48 -7.89 9.51
C PHE A 119 -7.58 -6.93 9.05
N ALA A 120 -8.43 -6.53 9.98
CA ALA A 120 -9.52 -5.59 9.77
C ALA A 120 -9.14 -4.21 10.33
N LEU A 121 -9.68 -3.15 9.75
CA LEU A 121 -9.54 -1.81 10.31
C LEU A 121 -10.69 -1.54 11.29
N ASP A 122 -10.34 -1.18 12.51
CA ASP A 122 -11.26 -0.62 13.51
C ASP A 122 -10.89 0.85 13.75
N GLY A 123 -11.65 1.75 13.11
CA GLY A 123 -11.37 3.18 13.11
C GLY A 123 -10.03 3.53 12.46
N GLU A 124 -9.02 3.84 13.28
CA GLU A 124 -7.66 4.20 12.87
C GLU A 124 -6.63 3.10 13.17
N THR A 125 -7.07 1.92 13.61
CA THR A 125 -6.18 0.84 14.04
C THR A 125 -6.40 -0.41 13.21
N VAL A 126 -5.32 -1.15 12.93
CA VAL A 126 -5.39 -2.46 12.29
C VAL A 126 -5.50 -3.52 13.37
N ARG A 127 -6.63 -4.22 13.38
CA ARG A 127 -6.97 -5.29 14.31
C ARG A 127 -6.81 -6.65 13.64
N CYS A 128 -6.08 -7.55 14.27
CA CYS A 128 -6.03 -8.95 13.86
C CYS A 128 -7.38 -9.61 14.14
N THR A 129 -8.06 -10.11 13.12
CA THR A 129 -9.39 -10.75 13.28
C THR A 129 -9.31 -12.12 13.97
N ASN A 130 -8.12 -12.70 14.08
CA ASN A 130 -7.90 -13.97 14.75
C ASN A 130 -7.80 -13.87 16.28
N CYS A 131 -7.21 -12.80 16.82
CA CYS A 131 -7.03 -12.63 18.27
C CYS A 131 -7.41 -11.25 18.81
N ASP A 132 -8.01 -10.42 17.97
CA ASP A 132 -8.50 -9.08 18.28
C ASP A 132 -7.44 -8.05 18.74
N SER A 133 -6.16 -8.39 18.63
CA SER A 133 -5.05 -7.48 18.95
C SER A 133 -4.85 -6.43 17.87
N VAL A 134 -4.53 -5.20 18.27
CA VAL A 134 -4.17 -4.09 17.37
C VAL A 134 -2.66 -3.96 17.15
N GLU A 135 -1.85 -4.85 17.74
CA GLU A 135 -0.40 -4.85 17.59
C GLU A 135 0.02 -5.71 16.39
N VAL A 136 0.42 -5.04 15.31
CA VAL A 136 0.84 -5.68 14.06
C VAL A 136 2.21 -5.17 13.60
N ASP A 137 3.01 -6.07 13.04
CA ASP A 137 4.26 -5.77 12.35
C ASP A 137 4.04 -5.85 10.84
N PHE A 138 4.46 -4.80 10.14
CA PHE A 138 4.61 -4.82 8.68
C PHE A 138 6.06 -5.19 8.37
N VAL A 139 6.25 -6.29 7.62
CA VAL A 139 7.56 -6.81 7.28
C VAL A 139 7.62 -7.04 5.78
N THR A 140 8.48 -6.32 5.06
CA THR A 140 8.88 -6.71 3.71
C THR A 140 9.74 -7.97 3.84
N THR A 141 9.29 -9.09 3.27
CA THR A 141 9.97 -10.38 3.40
C THR A 141 10.35 -10.91 2.03
N SER A 142 11.64 -10.79 1.72
CA SER A 142 12.38 -11.62 0.75
C SER A 142 11.99 -11.44 -0.73
N PRO A 143 12.90 -11.81 -1.65
CA PRO A 143 12.57 -11.93 -3.07
C PRO A 143 11.40 -12.91 -3.27
N SER A 144 10.44 -12.53 -4.10
CA SER A 144 9.24 -13.33 -4.34
C SER A 144 9.58 -14.69 -4.94
N THR A 145 8.88 -15.73 -4.48
CA THR A 145 8.95 -17.07 -5.09
C THR A 145 8.42 -17.09 -6.53
N THR A 146 7.67 -16.07 -6.93
CA THR A 146 7.19 -15.87 -8.31
C THR A 146 8.25 -15.26 -9.24
N GLY A 147 9.39 -14.82 -8.70
CA GLY A 147 10.47 -14.17 -9.44
C GLY A 147 10.18 -12.70 -9.80
N LEU A 148 9.03 -12.16 -9.40
CA LEU A 148 8.65 -10.78 -9.62
C LEU A 148 8.84 -10.04 -8.29
N GLY A 149 9.76 -9.07 -8.17
CA GLY A 149 9.87 -8.23 -6.96
C GLY A 149 10.01 -8.97 -5.62
N GLU A 150 9.52 -8.36 -4.55
CA GLU A 150 9.61 -8.87 -3.16
C GLU A 150 8.23 -9.32 -2.66
N ASP A 151 8.14 -10.21 -1.68
CA ASP A 151 6.87 -10.50 -1.00
C ASP A 151 6.75 -9.63 0.26
N THR A 152 5.53 -9.25 0.64
CA THR A 152 5.31 -8.41 1.84
C THR A 152 4.40 -9.13 2.81
N ALA A 153 4.72 -9.12 4.09
CA ALA A 153 3.94 -9.77 5.13
C ALA A 153 3.45 -8.78 6.18
N ILE A 154 2.24 -9.00 6.68
CA ILE A 154 1.73 -8.40 7.90
C ILE A 154 1.57 -9.51 8.94
N ARG A 155 2.07 -9.27 10.15
CA ARG A 155 2.08 -10.26 11.24
C ARG A 155 1.50 -9.67 12.50
N CYS A 156 0.57 -10.37 13.15
CA CYS A 156 0.12 -10.01 14.48
C CYS A 156 1.22 -10.31 15.51
N ARG A 157 1.58 -9.34 16.37
CA ARG A 157 2.55 -9.56 17.45
C ARG A 157 2.04 -10.52 18.52
N ASN A 158 0.74 -10.48 18.78
CA ASN A 158 0.13 -11.26 19.85
C ASN A 158 -0.05 -12.75 19.51
N CYS A 159 -0.65 -13.06 18.36
CA CYS A 159 -0.91 -14.46 17.96
C CYS A 159 0.00 -14.98 16.84
N ALA A 160 0.90 -14.16 16.29
CA ALA A 160 1.76 -14.53 15.17
C ALA A 160 1.05 -14.92 13.86
N ALA A 161 -0.27 -14.76 13.76
CA ALA A 161 -0.99 -14.89 12.49
C ALA A 161 -0.35 -13.98 11.45
N THR A 162 -0.05 -14.51 10.26
CA THR A 162 0.71 -13.81 9.22
C THR A 162 0.00 -13.88 7.87
N GLU A 163 -0.24 -12.72 7.25
CA GLU A 163 -0.74 -12.62 5.88
C GLU A 163 0.41 -12.16 4.99
N THR A 164 0.68 -12.91 3.92
CA THR A 164 1.72 -12.59 2.94
C THR A 164 1.04 -12.22 1.64
N THR A 165 1.43 -11.10 1.05
CA THR A 165 1.03 -10.69 -0.29
C THR A 165 2.22 -10.82 -1.20
N THR A 166 2.10 -11.68 -2.22
CA THR A 166 3.15 -11.80 -3.23
C THR A 166 3.15 -10.59 -4.15
N SER A 167 4.21 -10.41 -4.93
CA SER A 167 4.27 -9.42 -6.01
C SER A 167 3.22 -9.60 -7.11
N ALA A 168 2.70 -10.82 -7.29
CA ALA A 168 1.55 -11.09 -8.16
C ALA A 168 0.21 -10.75 -7.46
N PHE A 169 0.26 -10.15 -6.27
CA PHE A 169 -0.86 -9.86 -5.38
C PHE A 169 -1.65 -11.10 -4.93
N THR A 170 -1.00 -12.26 -4.88
CA THR A 170 -1.59 -13.47 -4.29
C THR A 170 -1.48 -13.39 -2.77
N ILE A 171 -2.60 -13.64 -2.07
CA ILE A 171 -2.63 -13.67 -0.61
C ILE A 171 -2.38 -15.09 -0.11
N GLY A 172 -1.36 -15.24 0.74
CA GLY A 172 -1.11 -16.42 1.56
C GLY A 172 -1.42 -16.10 3.02
N ARG A 173 -2.10 -17.01 3.72
CA ARG A 173 -2.39 -16.86 5.16
C ARG A 173 -1.74 -17.98 5.94
N ARG A 174 -1.14 -17.63 7.07
CA ARG A 174 -0.60 -18.58 8.04
C ARG A 174 -1.30 -18.36 9.39
N PRO A 175 -2.03 -19.37 9.90
CA PRO A 175 -2.66 -19.29 11.20
C PRO A 175 -1.62 -19.17 12.34
N PRO A 176 -2.03 -18.76 13.54
CA PRO A 176 -1.16 -18.74 14.73
C PRO A 176 -0.51 -20.11 14.97
N ILE A 177 0.72 -20.09 15.53
CA ILE A 177 1.46 -21.30 15.93
C ILE A 177 1.00 -21.73 17.33
#